data_AF-A0A956J3R6-F1
#
_entry.id   AF-A0A956J3R6-F1
#
_cell.length_a   1.000
_cell.length_b   1.000
_cell.length_c   1.000
_cell.angle_alpha   90.00
_cell.angle_beta   90.00
_cell.angle_gamma   90.00
#
_symmetry.space_group_name_H-M   'P 1'
#
loop_
_entity.id
_entity.type
_entity.pdbx_description
1 polymer ?
#
loop_
_entity_poly.entity_id
_entity_poly.type
_entity_poly.pdbx_seq_one_letter_code
_entity_poly.pdbx_strand_id
1 'polypeptide(L)'
;MNPTRRATAHVISALWVAFLTVLAPMATAPGDVLAQPSADQVWSEVLLSQVRCADPSTCPPYAGAVVTQSVEPNTTMCAFTLVAPDVALTAAHCLPPEMRREGASCATTRFFFPATDIHPAQQAGCAGVLQVSSVGPLHVDILREDIAVLRLDRSIPRRPAQLTNRGLNDHERVTINYPVDVSTNREAHTYDFIIHSMSCDAVHDSVYAPGVDGPSAIVQTLGACATRPGSSGAGIVNSAGDVAAVLEGSFYYMGDHAERIASFRSDYMNHLSLQEQEMIAVDPPQRAATGTNLACTGIPVIGFERSGYAYITCAPNHMLYRDRQALTHDRQAFLTRFAARVAAARQTIEGEVALYVSGLPEDVVWHIDVEAQAGRLQLRVAPECRHPGGPTRRHVMVPAMAVDARVRADSRTEIAIERTERRVSVSHLRRCR
;
A
#
# COMPACT_ATOMS: atom_id res chain seq x y z
N MET A 1 -40.45 8.06 -53.66
CA MET A 1 -40.16 7.12 -54.77
C MET A 1 -38.70 6.75 -54.72
N ASN A 2 -38.37 5.47 -54.98
CA ASN A 2 -37.00 4.97 -55.19
C ASN A 2 -36.46 5.51 -56.54
N PRO A 3 -35.15 5.50 -56.87
CA PRO A 3 -34.43 4.21 -57.00
C PRO A 3 -32.89 4.15 -56.75
N THR A 4 -32.48 2.97 -56.28
CA THR A 4 -31.33 2.15 -56.74
C THR A 4 -29.86 2.60 -56.60
N ARG A 5 -29.15 1.81 -55.77
CA ARG A 5 -27.99 0.93 -56.12
C ARG A 5 -26.97 1.42 -57.16
N ARG A 6 -25.69 1.34 -56.78
CA ARG A 6 -24.73 0.38 -57.39
C ARG A 6 -23.55 0.08 -56.46
N ALA A 7 -23.13 -1.18 -56.46
CA ALA A 7 -21.87 -1.62 -55.87
C ALA A 7 -20.82 -1.79 -56.98
N THR A 8 -19.56 -1.59 -56.65
CA THR A 8 -18.41 -2.02 -57.46
C THR A 8 -17.36 -2.62 -56.54
N ALA A 9 -17.26 -3.95 -56.56
CA ALA A 9 -16.09 -4.64 -56.06
C ALA A 9 -14.97 -4.50 -57.10
N HIS A 10 -13.77 -4.12 -56.68
CA HIS A 10 -12.57 -4.31 -57.47
C HIS A 10 -11.66 -5.34 -56.80
N VAL A 11 -11.68 -6.53 -57.41
CA VAL A 11 -10.61 -7.52 -57.27
C VAL A 11 -9.36 -6.92 -57.91
N ILE A 12 -8.25 -6.87 -57.16
CA ILE A 12 -6.91 -6.82 -57.76
C ILE A 12 -6.13 -8.01 -57.22
N SER A 13 -5.73 -8.86 -58.14
CA SER A 13 -5.00 -10.11 -57.89
C SER A 13 -3.50 -9.86 -57.67
N ALA A 14 -2.90 -10.79 -56.92
CA ALA A 14 -1.55 -11.32 -57.14
C ALA A 14 -0.38 -10.34 -57.36
N LEU A 15 0.40 -10.16 -56.30
CA LEU A 15 1.85 -9.96 -56.40
C LEU A 15 2.58 -10.82 -55.36
N TRP A 16 2.62 -12.12 -55.64
CA TRP A 16 3.52 -13.06 -54.97
C TRP A 16 4.94 -12.81 -55.48
N VAL A 17 5.69 -11.94 -54.81
CA VAL A 17 7.15 -11.85 -54.98
C VAL A 17 7.78 -12.86 -54.03
N ALA A 18 8.28 -13.97 -54.59
CA ALA A 18 8.96 -15.01 -53.83
C ALA A 18 10.32 -14.50 -53.33
N PHE A 19 10.36 -13.98 -52.10
CA PHE A 19 11.62 -13.65 -51.42
C PHE A 19 12.23 -14.92 -50.81
N LEU A 20 12.77 -15.77 -51.68
CA LEU A 20 13.46 -17.02 -51.36
C LEU A 20 14.82 -16.71 -50.71
N THR A 21 14.78 -16.24 -49.47
CA THR A 21 15.96 -16.11 -48.62
C THR A 21 16.37 -17.50 -48.15
N VAL A 22 17.60 -17.88 -48.47
CA VAL A 22 18.20 -19.16 -48.08
C VAL A 22 18.45 -19.11 -46.57
N LEU A 23 17.47 -19.57 -45.79
CA LEU A 23 17.66 -19.92 -44.38
C LEU A 23 18.52 -21.18 -44.32
N ALA A 24 19.84 -21.00 -44.36
CA ALA A 24 20.76 -22.04 -43.93
C ALA A 24 20.42 -22.37 -42.46
N PRO A 25 20.14 -23.63 -42.11
CA PRO A 25 19.98 -24.01 -40.72
C PRO A 25 21.33 -23.82 -40.04
N MET A 26 21.48 -22.75 -39.27
CA MET A 26 22.55 -22.66 -38.30
C MET A 26 22.31 -23.77 -37.29
N ALA A 27 22.99 -24.89 -37.49
CA ALA A 27 23.14 -25.93 -36.50
C ALA A 27 23.89 -25.32 -35.31
N THR A 28 23.13 -24.72 -34.40
CA THR A 28 23.62 -24.38 -33.08
C THR A 28 24.23 -25.65 -32.51
N ALA A 29 25.54 -25.64 -32.27
CA ALA A 29 26.18 -26.71 -31.52
C ALA A 29 25.35 -26.95 -30.25
N PRO A 30 25.14 -28.20 -29.82
CA PRO A 30 24.42 -28.48 -28.59
C PRO A 30 25.16 -27.75 -27.47
N GLY A 31 24.61 -26.60 -27.06
CA GLY A 31 25.16 -25.84 -25.96
C GLY A 31 25.08 -26.73 -24.73
N ASP A 32 26.18 -26.86 -24.00
CA ASP A 32 26.24 -27.65 -22.79
C ASP A 32 25.16 -27.16 -21.83
N VAL A 33 24.04 -27.89 -21.79
CA VAL A 33 22.97 -27.65 -20.83
C VAL A 33 23.54 -28.06 -19.49
N LEU A 34 24.10 -27.08 -18.78
CA LEU A 34 24.62 -27.26 -17.44
C LEU A 34 23.55 -27.99 -16.62
N ALA A 35 23.88 -29.21 -16.18
CA ALA A 35 22.95 -30.06 -15.48
C ALA A 35 22.45 -29.31 -14.24
N GLN A 36 21.14 -29.07 -14.16
CA GLN A 36 20.58 -28.42 -12.98
C GLN A 36 20.88 -29.27 -11.75
N PRO A 37 21.30 -28.66 -10.62
CA PRO A 37 21.55 -29.40 -9.39
C PRO A 37 20.29 -30.13 -8.94
N SER A 38 20.45 -31.31 -8.36
CA SER A 38 19.30 -32.02 -7.78
C SER A 38 18.72 -31.21 -6.62
N ALA A 39 17.43 -31.41 -6.33
CA ALA A 39 16.79 -30.74 -5.19
C ALA A 39 17.57 -30.98 -3.88
N ASP A 40 18.11 -32.19 -3.68
CA ASP A 40 18.91 -32.54 -2.51
C ASP A 40 20.22 -31.73 -2.41
N GLN A 41 20.88 -31.46 -3.53
CA GLN A 41 22.08 -30.61 -3.56
C GLN A 41 21.73 -29.19 -3.14
N VAL A 42 20.69 -28.58 -3.72
CA VAL A 42 20.26 -27.23 -3.34
C VAL A 42 19.89 -27.18 -1.86
N TRP A 43 19.16 -28.17 -1.32
CA TRP A 43 18.85 -28.19 0.10
C TRP A 43 20.08 -28.35 1.01
N SER A 44 21.11 -29.09 0.58
CA SER A 44 22.35 -29.19 1.35
C SER A 44 23.05 -27.85 1.57
N GLU A 45 22.97 -26.95 0.58
CA GLU A 45 23.51 -25.59 0.65
C GLU A 45 22.58 -24.65 1.42
N VAL A 46 21.26 -24.70 1.16
CA VAL A 46 20.27 -23.87 1.86
C VAL A 46 20.28 -24.16 3.38
N LEU A 47 20.59 -25.38 3.82
CA LEU A 47 20.75 -25.72 5.25
C LEU A 47 21.89 -24.97 5.95
N LEU A 48 22.88 -24.46 5.22
CA LEU A 48 23.95 -23.60 5.76
C LEU A 48 23.50 -22.14 5.97
N SER A 49 22.29 -21.79 5.55
CA SER A 49 21.73 -20.44 5.73
C SER A 49 21.45 -20.12 7.18
N GLN A 50 21.64 -18.85 7.54
CA GLN A 50 21.49 -18.36 8.90
C GLN A 50 20.50 -17.18 8.97
N VAL A 51 19.73 -17.16 10.04
CA VAL A 51 18.95 -16.00 10.47
C VAL A 51 19.44 -15.62 11.86
N ARG A 52 19.64 -14.34 12.08
CA ARG A 52 20.05 -13.74 13.37
C ARG A 52 19.19 -12.53 13.65
N CYS A 53 19.08 -12.14 14.91
CA CYS A 53 18.38 -10.91 15.28
C CYS A 53 19.32 -9.70 15.17
N ALA A 54 18.79 -8.52 14.84
CA ALA A 54 19.54 -7.27 14.98
C ALA A 54 19.91 -7.00 16.45
N ASP A 55 18.98 -7.33 17.35
CA ASP A 55 19.13 -7.34 18.81
C ASP A 55 18.47 -8.64 19.34
N PRO A 56 19.25 -9.61 19.87
CA PRO A 56 18.72 -10.87 20.41
C PRO A 56 17.75 -10.73 21.60
N SER A 57 17.76 -9.59 22.30
CA SER A 57 16.96 -9.35 23.51
C SER A 57 15.54 -8.84 23.23
N THR A 58 15.36 -8.10 22.12
CA THR A 58 14.05 -7.59 21.68
C THR A 58 13.41 -8.42 20.57
N CYS A 59 14.11 -9.43 20.06
CA CYS A 59 13.69 -10.26 18.94
C CYS A 59 12.58 -11.25 19.37
N PRO A 60 11.37 -11.18 18.79
CA PRO A 60 10.30 -12.08 19.20
C PRO A 60 10.62 -13.53 18.78
N PRO A 61 10.41 -14.51 19.68
CA PRO A 61 10.83 -15.89 19.45
C PRO A 61 10.08 -16.57 18.30
N TYR A 62 8.91 -16.04 17.92
CA TYR A 62 8.04 -16.55 16.87
C TYR A 62 8.35 -16.02 15.45
N ALA A 63 9.22 -15.02 15.30
CA ALA A 63 9.56 -14.47 13.98
C ALA A 63 10.75 -15.19 13.35
N GLY A 64 10.78 -15.26 12.02
CA GLY A 64 11.88 -15.85 11.27
C GLY A 64 11.76 -15.63 9.76
N ALA A 65 12.66 -16.27 9.01
CA ALA A 65 12.62 -16.28 7.54
C ALA A 65 12.11 -17.63 7.01
N VAL A 66 11.31 -17.60 5.95
CA VAL A 66 10.89 -18.77 5.19
C VAL A 66 11.51 -18.68 3.79
N VAL A 67 12.09 -19.80 3.34
CA VAL A 67 12.73 -19.94 2.04
C VAL A 67 12.02 -21.06 1.29
N THR A 68 11.51 -20.75 0.10
CA THR A 68 10.75 -21.68 -0.75
C THR A 68 11.41 -21.79 -2.13
N GLN A 69 11.59 -23.00 -2.63
CA GLN A 69 12.12 -23.25 -3.97
C GLN A 69 10.99 -23.71 -4.91
N SER A 70 10.88 -23.05 -6.07
CA SER A 70 10.01 -23.46 -7.18
C SER A 70 10.63 -24.61 -7.99
N VAL A 71 9.85 -25.25 -8.86
CA VAL A 71 10.36 -26.14 -9.93
C VAL A 71 11.28 -25.39 -10.91
N GLU A 72 11.04 -24.09 -11.11
CA GLU A 72 12.01 -23.20 -11.77
C GLU A 72 13.07 -22.74 -10.77
N PRO A 73 14.31 -22.39 -11.18
CA PRO A 73 15.44 -22.10 -10.27
C PRO A 73 15.30 -20.81 -9.41
N ASN A 74 14.09 -20.27 -9.30
CA ASN A 74 13.74 -19.13 -8.47
C ASN A 74 13.49 -19.60 -7.03
N THR A 75 14.40 -19.21 -6.12
CA THR A 75 14.16 -19.28 -4.68
C THR A 75 13.49 -17.98 -4.23
N THR A 76 12.35 -18.09 -3.57
CA THR A 76 11.66 -16.96 -2.93
C THR A 76 11.97 -16.97 -1.43
N MET A 77 12.16 -15.78 -0.87
CA MET A 77 12.42 -15.58 0.55
C MET A 77 11.45 -14.54 1.11
N CYS A 78 10.88 -14.88 2.25
CA CYS A 78 9.86 -14.14 2.97
C CYS A 78 10.07 -14.24 4.48
N ALA A 79 9.27 -13.52 5.24
CA ALA A 79 9.10 -13.70 6.66
C ALA A 79 8.03 -14.76 6.95
N PHE A 80 8.02 -15.25 8.19
CA PHE A 80 6.89 -16.01 8.74
C PHE A 80 6.69 -15.71 10.23
N THR A 81 5.56 -16.14 10.76
CA THR A 81 5.20 -16.06 12.18
C THR A 81 4.76 -17.42 12.70
N LEU A 82 5.40 -17.92 13.76
CA LEU A 82 4.98 -19.12 14.49
C LEU A 82 3.73 -18.83 15.32
N VAL A 83 2.64 -19.57 15.10
CA VAL A 83 1.33 -19.37 15.77
C VAL A 83 0.86 -20.58 16.59
N ALA A 84 1.41 -21.75 16.31
CA ALA A 84 1.43 -22.89 17.22
C ALA A 84 2.82 -23.56 17.13
N PRO A 85 3.21 -24.47 18.04
CA PRO A 85 4.55 -25.06 18.04
C PRO A 85 4.97 -25.67 16.70
N ASP A 86 4.04 -26.19 15.91
CA ASP A 86 4.23 -26.79 14.58
C ASP A 86 3.49 -26.03 13.45
N VAL A 87 3.04 -24.78 13.67
CA VAL A 87 2.24 -24.03 12.69
C VAL A 87 2.79 -22.64 12.45
N ALA A 88 3.04 -22.30 11.18
CA ALA A 88 3.51 -21.01 10.73
C ALA A 88 2.49 -20.29 9.83
N LEU A 89 2.38 -18.97 9.97
CA LEU A 89 1.75 -18.07 9.02
C LEU A 89 2.80 -17.39 8.13
N THR A 90 2.50 -17.24 6.85
CA THR A 90 3.22 -16.40 5.89
C THR A 90 2.24 -15.88 4.84
N ALA A 91 2.70 -15.10 3.86
CA ALA A 91 1.84 -14.63 2.77
C ALA A 91 1.69 -15.71 1.69
N ALA A 92 0.54 -15.80 1.03
CA ALA A 92 0.29 -16.86 0.07
C ALA A 92 1.11 -16.72 -1.22
N HIS A 93 1.44 -15.50 -1.65
CA HIS A 93 2.35 -15.29 -2.78
C HIS A 93 3.81 -15.71 -2.49
N CYS A 94 4.21 -15.84 -1.22
CA CYS A 94 5.53 -16.39 -0.85
C CYS A 94 5.66 -17.88 -1.21
N LEU A 95 4.55 -18.57 -1.45
CA LEU A 95 4.57 -19.95 -1.95
C LEU A 95 4.67 -19.99 -3.49
N PRO A 96 5.43 -20.92 -4.07
CA PRO A 96 5.36 -21.26 -5.49
C PRO A 96 3.93 -21.70 -5.90
N PRO A 97 3.48 -21.41 -7.15
CA PRO A 97 2.10 -21.68 -7.59
C PRO A 97 1.62 -23.13 -7.36
N GLU A 98 2.50 -24.11 -7.51
CA GLU A 98 2.25 -25.52 -7.30
C GLU A 98 1.86 -25.87 -5.85
N MET A 99 2.32 -25.07 -4.88
CA MET A 99 2.01 -25.18 -3.44
C MET A 99 0.79 -24.37 -3.01
N ARG A 100 0.22 -23.49 -3.84
CA ARG A 100 -0.92 -22.61 -3.47
C ARG A 100 -2.26 -23.35 -3.43
N ARG A 101 -2.30 -24.54 -2.81
CA ARG A 101 -3.50 -25.34 -2.55
C ARG A 101 -3.41 -26.03 -1.18
N GLU A 102 -4.53 -26.11 -0.47
CA GLU A 102 -4.66 -26.93 0.75
C GLU A 102 -4.28 -28.39 0.49
N GLY A 103 -3.54 -29.00 1.41
CA GLY A 103 -3.01 -30.36 1.28
C GLY A 103 -1.84 -30.51 0.30
N ALA A 104 -1.37 -29.44 -0.34
CA ALA A 104 -0.19 -29.51 -1.20
C ALA A 104 1.09 -29.82 -0.40
N SER A 105 2.02 -30.53 -1.06
CA SER A 105 3.37 -30.71 -0.54
C SER A 105 4.12 -29.39 -0.56
N CYS A 106 4.77 -29.06 0.55
CA CYS A 106 5.69 -27.94 0.68
C CYS A 106 7.12 -28.43 1.00
N ALA A 107 7.48 -29.66 0.59
CA ALA A 107 8.77 -30.28 0.92
C ALA A 107 10.00 -29.44 0.52
N THR A 108 9.87 -28.56 -0.49
CA THR A 108 10.86 -27.55 -0.90
C THR A 108 10.70 -26.20 -0.19
N THR A 109 10.26 -26.23 1.08
CA THR A 109 10.18 -25.07 1.99
C THR A 109 11.00 -25.32 3.26
N ARG A 110 11.75 -24.32 3.72
CA ARG A 110 12.45 -24.33 5.02
C ARG A 110 12.16 -23.06 5.80
N PHE A 111 12.04 -23.22 7.11
CA PHE A 111 11.85 -22.14 8.08
C PHE A 111 13.10 -22.00 8.92
N PHE A 112 13.53 -20.76 9.14
CA PHE A 112 14.74 -20.41 9.86
C PHE A 112 14.39 -19.46 11.00
N PHE A 113 14.62 -19.91 12.23
CA PHE A 113 14.39 -19.16 13.46
C PHE A 113 15.73 -18.65 14.00
N PRO A 114 15.87 -17.34 14.28
CA PRO A 114 17.10 -16.80 14.83
C PRO A 114 17.37 -17.24 16.25
N ALA A 115 18.64 -17.20 16.65
CA ALA A 115 19.01 -17.21 18.06
C ALA A 115 18.47 -15.95 18.75
N THR A 116 17.92 -16.14 19.95
CA THR A 116 17.50 -15.09 20.90
C THR A 116 18.17 -15.38 22.25
N ASP A 117 18.07 -14.48 23.22
CA ASP A 117 18.65 -14.68 24.56
C ASP A 117 18.18 -15.98 25.27
N ILE A 118 17.01 -16.50 24.89
CA ILE A 118 16.36 -17.66 25.53
C ILE A 118 16.21 -18.89 24.62
N HIS A 119 16.44 -18.77 23.31
CA HIS A 119 16.30 -19.87 22.36
C HIS A 119 17.45 -19.92 21.34
N PRO A 120 18.13 -21.07 21.15
CA PRO A 120 19.16 -21.23 20.13
C PRO A 120 18.55 -21.15 18.72
N ALA A 121 19.36 -20.77 17.73
CA ALA A 121 18.95 -20.79 16.32
C ALA A 121 18.44 -22.19 15.93
N GLN A 122 17.35 -22.23 15.18
CA GLN A 122 16.64 -23.47 14.83
C GLN A 122 16.15 -23.40 13.39
N GLN A 123 16.00 -24.56 12.76
CA GLN A 123 15.39 -24.70 11.45
C GLN A 123 14.20 -25.68 11.52
N ALA A 124 13.30 -25.64 10.54
CA ALA A 124 12.26 -26.64 10.32
C ALA A 124 12.03 -26.86 8.82
N GLY A 125 11.62 -28.07 8.45
CA GLY A 125 10.98 -28.35 7.16
C GLY A 125 9.49 -28.02 7.21
N CYS A 126 8.80 -28.34 6.11
CA CYS A 126 7.35 -28.15 5.97
C CYS A 126 6.69 -29.51 5.68
N ALA A 127 5.75 -29.92 6.53
CA ALA A 127 5.01 -31.17 6.41
C ALA A 127 3.84 -31.09 5.43
N GLY A 128 3.23 -29.90 5.28
CA GLY A 128 2.13 -29.68 4.35
C GLY A 128 1.54 -28.28 4.45
N VAL A 129 0.93 -27.83 3.35
CA VAL A 129 0.11 -26.62 3.33
C VAL A 129 -1.22 -26.92 3.98
N LEU A 130 -1.49 -26.31 5.13
CA LEU A 130 -2.76 -26.52 5.84
C LEU A 130 -3.88 -25.74 5.16
N GLN A 131 -3.68 -24.45 4.91
CA GLN A 131 -4.64 -23.57 4.25
C GLN A 131 -3.89 -22.49 3.48
N VAL A 132 -4.44 -21.99 2.39
CA VAL A 132 -3.83 -20.93 1.58
C VAL A 132 -4.90 -20.20 0.78
N SER A 133 -4.84 -18.87 0.76
CA SER A 133 -5.82 -18.05 0.07
C SER A 133 -5.62 -18.08 -1.45
N SER A 134 -6.70 -17.78 -2.18
CA SER A 134 -6.69 -17.83 -3.65
C SER A 134 -6.07 -16.58 -4.27
N VAL A 135 -4.73 -16.51 -4.26
CA VAL A 135 -3.97 -15.45 -4.93
C VAL A 135 -3.95 -15.71 -6.43
N GLY A 136 -4.39 -14.71 -7.22
CA GLY A 136 -4.34 -14.77 -8.67
C GLY A 136 -2.91 -14.80 -9.25
N PRO A 137 -2.73 -15.15 -10.53
CA PRO A 137 -1.41 -15.12 -11.18
C PRO A 137 -0.80 -13.71 -11.22
N LEU A 138 -1.65 -12.69 -11.27
CA LEU A 138 -1.25 -11.29 -11.18
C LEU A 138 -1.12 -10.91 -9.70
N HIS A 139 0.10 -10.65 -9.23
CA HIS A 139 0.48 -10.31 -7.86
C HIS A 139 0.06 -8.86 -7.47
N VAL A 140 -1.08 -8.38 -7.96
CA VAL A 140 -1.49 -6.97 -7.92
C VAL A 140 -2.93 -6.78 -7.41
N ASP A 141 -3.62 -7.86 -7.03
CA ASP A 141 -4.94 -7.77 -6.40
C ASP A 141 -4.79 -7.66 -4.87
N ILE A 142 -4.21 -6.52 -4.47
CA ILE A 142 -3.87 -6.03 -3.12
C ILE A 142 -5.07 -5.88 -2.17
N LEU A 143 -6.23 -6.41 -2.55
CA LEU A 143 -7.54 -6.24 -1.91
C LEU A 143 -8.24 -7.60 -1.71
N ARG A 144 -7.43 -8.67 -1.79
CA ARG A 144 -7.78 -10.05 -1.46
C ARG A 144 -6.90 -10.53 -0.33
N GLU A 145 -7.41 -11.52 0.38
CA GLU A 145 -6.66 -12.33 1.33
C GLU A 145 -5.43 -12.97 0.64
N ASP A 146 -4.24 -12.76 1.21
CA ASP A 146 -2.93 -13.26 0.76
C ASP A 146 -2.18 -13.87 1.96
N ILE A 147 -2.69 -15.00 2.44
CA ILE A 147 -2.18 -15.71 3.63
C ILE A 147 -2.07 -17.21 3.39
N ALA A 148 -0.99 -17.81 3.89
CA ALA A 148 -0.78 -19.24 3.94
C ALA A 148 -0.53 -19.70 5.38
N VAL A 149 -1.15 -20.83 5.73
CA VAL A 149 -0.97 -21.55 6.99
C VAL A 149 -0.24 -22.85 6.67
N LEU A 150 0.94 -23.04 7.27
CA LEU A 150 1.86 -24.12 6.97
C LEU A 150 2.12 -24.96 8.22
N ARG A 151 2.11 -26.29 8.08
CA ARG A 151 2.56 -27.20 9.14
C ARG A 151 4.05 -27.44 9.01
N LEU A 152 4.79 -27.25 10.09
CA LEU A 152 6.21 -27.58 10.20
C LEU A 152 6.41 -29.11 10.27
N ASP A 153 7.58 -29.60 9.86
CA ASP A 153 7.93 -31.02 9.98
C ASP A 153 8.15 -31.50 11.43
N ARG A 154 8.27 -30.57 12.38
CA ARG A 154 8.39 -30.82 13.82
C ARG A 154 7.87 -29.64 14.63
N SER A 155 7.49 -29.90 15.88
CA SER A 155 7.24 -28.84 16.86
C SER A 155 8.55 -28.14 17.24
N ILE A 156 8.49 -26.83 17.36
CA ILE A 156 9.59 -25.94 17.73
C ILE A 156 9.35 -25.42 19.16
N PRO A 157 10.30 -25.60 20.10
CA PRO A 157 10.11 -25.27 21.52
C PRO A 157 10.28 -23.77 21.78
N ARG A 158 9.44 -22.96 21.15
CA ARG A 158 9.41 -21.49 21.20
C ARG A 158 7.99 -21.03 21.53
N ARG A 159 7.85 -19.90 22.22
CA ARG A 159 6.54 -19.30 22.49
C ARG A 159 5.93 -18.80 21.16
N PRO A 160 4.78 -19.35 20.70
CA PRO A 160 4.12 -18.83 19.51
C PRO A 160 3.51 -17.44 19.76
N ALA A 161 3.32 -16.68 18.69
CA ALA A 161 2.57 -15.44 18.73
C ALA A 161 1.13 -15.70 19.21
N GLN A 162 0.56 -14.76 19.95
CA GLN A 162 -0.89 -14.72 20.16
C GLN A 162 -1.54 -14.08 18.93
N LEU A 163 -2.72 -14.58 18.55
CA LEU A 163 -3.49 -14.05 17.44
C LEU A 163 -4.71 -13.30 17.95
N THR A 164 -5.15 -12.29 17.21
CA THR A 164 -6.38 -11.55 17.50
C THR A 164 -7.26 -11.37 16.27
N ASN A 165 -8.58 -11.42 16.48
CA ASN A 165 -9.60 -11.14 15.48
C ASN A 165 -10.20 -9.72 15.62
N ARG A 166 -9.62 -8.87 16.49
CA ARG A 166 -10.03 -7.46 16.61
C ARG A 166 -9.53 -6.60 15.45
N GLY A 167 -8.57 -7.12 14.67
CA GLY A 167 -7.89 -6.40 13.61
C GLY A 167 -7.04 -5.24 14.14
N LEU A 168 -6.96 -4.16 13.37
CA LEU A 168 -6.15 -2.97 13.65
C LEU A 168 -7.07 -1.75 13.65
N ASN A 169 -6.95 -0.87 14.64
CA ASN A 169 -7.70 0.38 14.65
C ASN A 169 -7.02 1.43 13.75
N ASP A 170 -7.79 2.43 13.28
CA ASP A 170 -7.18 3.53 12.52
C ASP A 170 -6.14 4.25 13.39
N HIS A 171 -4.98 4.52 12.80
CA HIS A 171 -3.81 5.10 13.45
C HIS A 171 -3.24 4.26 14.61
N GLU A 172 -3.58 2.98 14.71
CA GLU A 172 -2.94 2.06 15.65
C GLU A 172 -1.47 1.84 15.26
N ARG A 173 -0.56 2.09 16.21
CA ARG A 173 0.86 1.76 16.05
C ARG A 173 1.04 0.25 16.03
N VAL A 174 1.55 -0.27 14.94
CA VAL A 174 1.91 -1.69 14.78
C VAL A 174 3.42 -1.89 14.77
N THR A 175 3.86 -3.10 15.10
CA THR A 175 5.26 -3.55 14.99
C THR A 175 5.36 -4.76 14.07
N ILE A 176 6.34 -4.76 13.18
CA ILE A 176 6.58 -5.84 12.21
C ILE A 176 8.02 -6.29 12.34
N ASN A 177 8.24 -7.60 12.41
CA ASN A 177 9.56 -8.22 12.53
C ASN A 177 9.84 -9.04 11.28
N TYR A 178 10.91 -8.71 10.56
CA TYR A 178 11.13 -9.21 9.20
C TYR A 178 12.63 -9.41 8.88
N PRO A 179 12.98 -10.40 8.04
CA PRO A 179 14.35 -10.60 7.59
C PRO A 179 14.75 -9.53 6.57
N VAL A 180 16.00 -9.08 6.68
CA VAL A 180 16.70 -8.30 5.67
C VAL A 180 17.88 -9.13 5.18
N ASP A 181 17.98 -9.30 3.87
CA ASP A 181 19.14 -9.90 3.19
C ASP A 181 20.39 -9.04 3.43
N VAL A 182 21.43 -9.66 4.02
CA VAL A 182 22.73 -9.04 4.29
C VAL A 182 23.82 -9.66 3.42
N SER A 183 23.73 -10.96 3.16
CA SER A 183 24.60 -11.67 2.23
C SER A 183 23.90 -12.89 1.69
N THR A 184 23.38 -12.79 0.47
CA THR A 184 22.89 -13.93 -0.30
C THR A 184 23.91 -14.29 -1.37
N ASN A 185 24.55 -15.45 -1.23
CA ASN A 185 25.29 -16.07 -2.31
C ASN A 185 24.32 -16.96 -3.12
N ARG A 186 23.86 -16.43 -4.26
CA ARG A 186 22.91 -17.12 -5.14
C ARG A 186 23.53 -18.31 -5.89
N GLU A 187 24.85 -18.34 -6.06
CA GLU A 187 25.54 -19.45 -6.75
C GLU A 187 25.68 -20.67 -5.84
N ALA A 188 25.87 -20.44 -4.53
CA ALA A 188 25.98 -21.48 -3.51
C ALA A 188 24.75 -21.53 -2.59
N HIS A 189 23.57 -21.13 -3.11
CA HIS A 189 22.25 -21.13 -2.48
C HIS A 189 22.21 -20.85 -0.96
N THR A 190 23.04 -19.92 -0.49
CA THR A 190 23.27 -19.62 0.92
C THR A 190 22.84 -18.22 1.26
N TYR A 191 22.13 -18.09 2.38
CA TYR A 191 21.47 -16.84 2.76
C TYR A 191 21.79 -16.44 4.21
N ASP A 192 22.26 -15.21 4.44
CA ASP A 192 22.41 -14.59 5.77
C ASP A 192 21.40 -13.44 5.93
N PHE A 193 20.49 -13.60 6.89
CA PHE A 193 19.45 -12.64 7.21
C PHE A 193 19.58 -12.07 8.62
N ILE A 194 19.33 -10.76 8.75
CA ILE A 194 19.10 -10.11 10.04
C ILE A 194 17.60 -9.83 10.18
N ILE A 195 16.97 -10.30 11.25
CA ILE A 195 15.62 -9.87 11.65
C ILE A 195 15.70 -8.45 12.19
N HIS A 196 15.03 -7.52 11.52
CA HIS A 196 14.81 -6.16 11.96
C HIS A 196 13.36 -5.98 12.42
N SER A 197 13.16 -5.02 13.33
CA SER A 197 11.83 -4.53 13.70
C SER A 197 11.59 -3.16 13.03
N MET A 198 10.38 -2.93 12.55
CA MET A 198 9.89 -1.61 12.16
C MET A 198 8.54 -1.34 12.81
N SER A 199 8.22 -0.06 13.00
CA SER A 199 6.89 0.37 13.43
C SER A 199 6.22 1.21 12.36
N CYS A 200 4.93 0.98 12.16
CA CYS A 200 4.09 1.67 11.18
C CYS A 200 2.77 2.06 11.86
N ASP A 201 1.99 2.94 11.25
CA ASP A 201 0.63 3.26 11.69
C ASP A 201 -0.36 2.57 10.75
N ALA A 202 -1.41 1.92 11.27
CA ALA A 202 -2.54 1.49 10.46
C ALA A 202 -3.31 2.71 9.92
N VAL A 203 -3.82 2.63 8.68
CA VAL A 203 -4.53 3.72 8.01
C VAL A 203 -5.81 3.19 7.35
N HIS A 204 -6.95 3.67 7.81
CA HIS A 204 -8.27 3.40 7.21
C HIS A 204 -8.66 4.46 6.17
N ASP A 205 -9.65 4.11 5.32
CA ASP A 205 -10.14 4.83 4.14
C ASP A 205 -9.01 5.52 3.36
N SER A 206 -7.97 4.73 3.07
CA SER A 206 -6.72 5.23 2.50
C SER A 206 -6.84 5.47 1.01
N VAL A 207 -6.03 6.39 0.49
CA VAL A 207 -5.91 6.63 -0.96
C VAL A 207 -5.49 5.37 -1.76
N TYR A 208 -4.78 4.41 -1.15
CA TYR A 208 -4.45 3.15 -1.80
C TYR A 208 -5.59 2.12 -1.74
N ALA A 209 -6.31 2.07 -0.63
CA ALA A 209 -7.44 1.17 -0.41
C ALA A 209 -8.64 1.93 0.18
N PRO A 210 -9.40 2.68 -0.66
CA PRO A 210 -10.62 3.33 -0.22
C PRO A 210 -11.65 2.28 0.23
N GLY A 211 -12.52 2.65 1.17
CA GLY A 211 -13.52 1.72 1.72
C GLY A 211 -12.95 0.65 2.68
N VAL A 212 -11.65 0.66 2.96
CA VAL A 212 -11.04 -0.01 4.12
C VAL A 212 -11.32 0.87 5.34
N ASP A 213 -12.58 1.04 5.74
CA ASP A 213 -13.02 2.06 6.70
C ASP A 213 -13.05 1.60 8.17
N GLY A 214 -12.71 0.34 8.43
CA GLY A 214 -12.85 -0.26 9.75
C GLY A 214 -11.87 -1.38 10.09
N PRO A 215 -11.74 -1.72 11.38
CA PRO A 215 -10.76 -2.69 11.88
C PRO A 215 -11.00 -4.11 11.39
N SER A 216 -12.18 -4.40 10.81
CA SER A 216 -12.55 -5.68 10.20
C SER A 216 -12.44 -5.69 8.66
N ALA A 217 -11.76 -4.74 8.02
CA ALA A 217 -11.49 -4.84 6.59
C ALA A 217 -10.54 -6.01 6.28
N ILE A 218 -10.75 -6.78 5.20
CA ILE A 218 -9.91 -7.94 4.84
C ILE A 218 -8.45 -7.55 4.62
N VAL A 219 -8.22 -6.38 4.03
CA VAL A 219 -6.88 -5.80 3.87
C VAL A 219 -6.78 -4.53 4.69
N GLN A 220 -5.63 -4.34 5.32
CA GLN A 220 -5.24 -3.17 6.09
C GLN A 220 -4.14 -2.39 5.37
N THR A 221 -4.25 -1.06 5.28
CA THR A 221 -3.14 -0.21 4.79
C THR A 221 -2.27 0.20 5.98
N LEU A 222 -0.95 0.18 5.80
CA LEU A 222 0.02 0.69 6.77
C LEU A 222 0.75 1.91 6.20
N GLY A 223 0.64 3.04 6.90
CA GLY A 223 1.29 4.30 6.58
C GLY A 223 2.77 4.32 6.99
N ALA A 224 3.57 5.09 6.22
CA ALA A 224 5.00 5.31 6.46
C ALA A 224 5.85 4.03 6.67
N CYS A 225 5.43 2.92 6.08
CA CYS A 225 5.94 1.60 6.39
C CYS A 225 7.11 1.22 5.47
N ALA A 226 8.33 1.20 6.02
CA ALA A 226 9.57 0.99 5.27
C ALA A 226 9.92 -0.50 5.03
N THR A 227 8.91 -1.28 4.65
CA THR A 227 8.99 -2.69 4.20
C THR A 227 10.08 -2.91 3.16
N ARG A 228 10.50 -4.16 2.95
CA ARG A 228 11.53 -4.52 1.95
C ARG A 228 11.21 -5.88 1.30
N PRO A 229 11.82 -6.24 0.15
CA PRO A 229 11.85 -7.64 -0.29
C PRO A 229 12.30 -8.55 0.86
N GLY A 230 11.59 -9.65 1.09
CA GLY A 230 11.74 -10.51 2.27
C GLY A 230 10.79 -10.20 3.44
N SER A 231 10.14 -9.03 3.49
CA SER A 231 9.22 -8.69 4.60
C SER A 231 7.82 -9.31 4.49
N SER A 232 7.38 -9.65 3.28
CA SER A 232 6.15 -10.40 3.02
C SER A 232 6.04 -11.65 3.90
N GLY A 233 4.86 -11.92 4.45
CA GLY A 233 4.59 -12.98 5.42
C GLY A 233 4.88 -12.67 6.89
N ALA A 234 5.38 -11.46 7.20
CA ALA A 234 5.63 -11.08 8.59
C ALA A 234 4.32 -10.83 9.35
N GLY A 235 4.25 -11.23 10.61
CA GLY A 235 3.14 -10.91 11.49
C GLY A 235 3.14 -9.42 11.84
N ILE A 236 2.00 -8.76 11.60
CA ILE A 236 1.75 -7.38 12.02
C ILE A 236 1.20 -7.43 13.44
N VAL A 237 2.05 -7.04 14.40
CA VAL A 237 1.77 -7.06 15.83
C VAL A 237 1.11 -5.73 16.23
N ASN A 238 -0.04 -5.79 16.88
CA ASN A 238 -0.79 -4.63 17.34
C ASN A 238 -0.22 -4.04 18.65
N SER A 239 -0.87 -3.00 19.17
CA SER A 239 -0.43 -2.32 20.40
C SER A 239 -0.50 -3.18 21.67
N ALA A 240 -1.26 -4.29 21.65
CA ALA A 240 -1.38 -5.25 22.74
C ALA A 240 -0.34 -6.39 22.70
N GLY A 241 0.44 -6.50 21.62
CA GLY A 241 1.38 -7.61 21.39
C GLY A 241 0.76 -8.83 20.69
N ASP A 242 -0.49 -8.73 20.22
CA ASP A 242 -1.17 -9.76 19.44
C ASP A 242 -0.90 -9.56 17.94
N VAL A 243 -0.72 -10.63 17.17
CA VAL A 243 -0.68 -10.57 15.71
C VAL A 243 -2.11 -10.45 15.18
N ALA A 244 -2.38 -9.34 14.49
CA ALA A 244 -3.70 -8.99 13.96
C ALA A 244 -3.79 -9.13 12.44
N ALA A 245 -2.66 -9.10 11.73
CA ALA A 245 -2.61 -9.23 10.28
C ALA A 245 -1.29 -9.89 9.84
N VAL A 246 -1.22 -10.35 8.59
CA VAL A 246 0.00 -10.83 7.92
C VAL A 246 0.37 -9.84 6.83
N LEU A 247 1.60 -9.33 6.86
CA LEU A 247 2.13 -8.39 5.88
C LEU A 247 2.19 -9.04 4.50
N GLU A 248 1.47 -8.51 3.53
CA GLU A 248 1.51 -8.98 2.15
C GLU A 248 2.74 -8.41 1.46
N GLY A 249 2.98 -7.11 1.64
CA GLY A 249 4.14 -6.46 1.08
C GLY A 249 3.97 -4.96 1.02
N SER A 250 4.55 -4.36 -0.01
CA SER A 250 4.67 -2.92 -0.14
C SER A 250 4.05 -2.45 -1.44
N PHE A 251 3.52 -1.23 -1.43
CA PHE A 251 3.38 -0.42 -2.64
C PHE A 251 4.74 0.08 -3.11
N TYR A 252 5.60 -0.84 -3.53
CA TYR A 252 6.78 -0.54 -4.33
C TYR A 252 6.39 -0.41 -5.79
N TYR A 253 6.16 0.83 -6.23
CA TYR A 253 6.32 1.17 -7.64
C TYR A 253 7.81 1.09 -8.00
N MET A 254 8.30 -0.12 -8.29
CA MET A 254 9.67 -0.31 -8.76
C MET A 254 9.91 0.42 -10.09
N GLY A 255 10.84 1.37 -10.10
CA GLY A 255 11.15 2.26 -11.21
C GLY A 255 11.72 3.59 -10.73
N ASP A 256 11.97 4.53 -11.65
CA ASP A 256 12.34 5.90 -11.28
C ASP A 256 11.20 6.54 -10.45
N HIS A 257 11.57 7.07 -9.28
CA HIS A 257 10.64 7.72 -8.36
C HIS A 257 9.94 8.91 -9.04
N ALA A 258 10.64 9.68 -9.88
CA ALA A 258 10.10 10.90 -10.48
C ALA A 258 8.97 10.61 -11.48
N GLU A 259 9.22 9.73 -12.45
CA GLU A 259 8.24 9.38 -13.50
C GLU A 259 6.97 8.76 -12.91
N ARG A 260 7.10 7.96 -11.84
CA ARG A 260 5.97 7.25 -11.25
C ARG A 260 5.21 8.08 -10.21
N ILE A 261 5.83 9.07 -9.56
CA ILE A 261 5.08 10.11 -8.86
C ILE A 261 4.22 10.91 -9.84
N ALA A 262 4.75 11.23 -11.04
CA ALA A 262 3.97 11.87 -12.10
C ALA A 262 2.83 10.96 -12.61
N SER A 263 3.08 9.66 -12.82
CA SER A 263 2.02 8.70 -13.20
C SER A 263 0.95 8.55 -12.12
N PHE A 264 1.33 8.37 -10.85
CA PHE A 264 0.38 8.28 -9.74
C PHE A 264 -0.45 9.56 -9.63
N ARG A 265 0.19 10.73 -9.66
CA ARG A 265 -0.51 12.01 -9.65
C ARG A 265 -1.41 12.19 -10.87
N SER A 266 -0.98 11.77 -12.06
CA SER A 266 -1.81 11.78 -13.27
C SER A 266 -3.04 10.89 -13.09
N ASP A 267 -2.86 9.62 -12.77
CA ASP A 267 -3.93 8.64 -12.58
C ASP A 267 -4.92 9.05 -11.47
N TYR A 268 -4.45 9.71 -10.42
CA TYR A 268 -5.31 10.23 -9.35
C TYR A 268 -6.01 11.55 -9.73
N MET A 269 -5.27 12.54 -10.24
CA MET A 269 -5.77 13.90 -10.43
C MET A 269 -6.57 14.09 -11.72
N ASN A 270 -6.39 13.24 -12.74
CA ASN A 270 -7.15 13.31 -14.01
C ASN A 270 -8.66 13.08 -13.82
N HIS A 271 -9.10 12.57 -12.67
CA HIS A 271 -10.50 12.40 -12.32
C HIS A 271 -11.13 13.64 -11.64
N LEU A 272 -10.32 14.64 -11.31
CA LEU A 272 -10.74 15.90 -10.69
C LEU A 272 -10.75 17.04 -11.72
N SER A 273 -11.64 18.01 -11.58
CA SER A 273 -11.61 19.24 -12.36
C SER A 273 -10.34 20.05 -12.04
N LEU A 274 -9.87 20.90 -12.96
CA LEU A 274 -8.68 21.74 -12.74
C LEU A 274 -8.76 22.56 -11.45
N GLN A 275 -9.95 23.07 -11.11
CA GLN A 275 -10.19 23.78 -9.86
C GLN A 275 -9.96 22.88 -8.63
N GLU A 276 -10.49 21.65 -8.63
CA GLU A 276 -10.27 20.68 -7.54
C GLU A 276 -8.79 20.25 -7.45
N GLN A 277 -8.09 20.16 -8.59
CA GLN A 277 -6.66 19.84 -8.63
C GLN A 277 -5.77 20.94 -8.01
N GLU A 278 -6.15 22.21 -8.11
CA GLU A 278 -5.45 23.32 -7.44
C GLU A 278 -5.70 23.35 -5.93
N MET A 279 -6.90 22.92 -5.51
CA MET A 279 -7.34 22.88 -4.11
C MET A 279 -6.79 21.69 -3.31
N ILE A 280 -6.17 20.69 -3.95
CA ILE A 280 -5.66 19.48 -3.27
C ILE A 280 -4.15 19.33 -3.48
N ALA A 281 -3.40 19.30 -2.39
CA ALA A 281 -2.01 18.86 -2.41
C ALA A 281 -1.97 17.34 -2.46
N VAL A 282 -1.12 16.78 -3.31
CA VAL A 282 -0.71 15.38 -3.22
C VAL A 282 0.76 15.38 -2.85
N ASP A 283 1.04 15.01 -1.60
CA ASP A 283 2.42 14.79 -1.15
C ASP A 283 3.05 13.66 -2.00
N PRO A 284 4.38 13.64 -2.21
CA PRO A 284 5.03 12.52 -2.89
C PRO A 284 4.70 11.21 -2.17
N PRO A 285 4.15 10.17 -2.86
CA PRO A 285 3.84 8.89 -2.24
C PRO A 285 5.06 8.33 -1.50
N GLN A 286 4.90 8.12 -0.19
CA GLN A 286 5.85 7.37 0.62
C GLN A 286 5.49 5.88 0.57
N ARG A 287 6.38 5.07 1.14
CA ARG A 287 6.19 3.62 1.21
C ARG A 287 4.98 3.33 2.10
N ALA A 288 3.91 2.84 1.49
CA ALA A 288 2.79 2.23 2.15
C ALA A 288 2.86 0.70 1.97
N ALA A 289 2.25 -0.03 2.88
CA ALA A 289 2.20 -1.48 2.86
C ALA A 289 0.77 -2.01 3.03
N THR A 290 0.52 -3.24 2.61
CA THR A 290 -0.74 -3.95 2.88
C THR A 290 -0.53 -5.16 3.76
N GLY A 291 -1.53 -5.46 4.59
CA GLY A 291 -1.59 -6.68 5.37
C GLY A 291 -2.98 -7.32 5.32
N THR A 292 -3.01 -8.64 5.14
CA THR A 292 -4.22 -9.45 5.24
C THR A 292 -4.62 -9.58 6.71
N ASN A 293 -5.82 -9.14 7.05
CA ASN A 293 -6.33 -9.00 8.41
C ASN A 293 -6.97 -10.29 8.93
N LEU A 294 -6.46 -10.81 10.04
CA LEU A 294 -6.94 -12.04 10.69
C LEU A 294 -8.36 -11.91 11.27
N ALA A 295 -8.90 -10.69 11.38
CA ALA A 295 -10.30 -10.47 11.73
C ALA A 295 -11.29 -11.00 10.68
N CYS A 296 -10.88 -11.04 9.40
CA CYS A 296 -11.76 -11.35 8.26
C CYS A 296 -11.13 -12.28 7.21
N THR A 297 -10.19 -13.15 7.61
CA THR A 297 -9.71 -14.24 6.75
C THR A 297 -10.83 -15.27 6.51
N GLY A 298 -10.94 -15.79 5.27
CA GLY A 298 -11.73 -16.99 4.99
C GLY A 298 -11.10 -18.25 5.60
N ILE A 299 -9.82 -18.17 5.92
CA ILE A 299 -8.98 -19.18 6.57
C ILE A 299 -9.22 -19.18 8.09
N PRO A 300 -9.84 -20.23 8.67
CA PRO A 300 -9.90 -20.41 10.11
C PRO A 300 -8.51 -20.80 10.66
N VAL A 301 -7.76 -19.79 11.10
CA VAL A 301 -6.44 -20.02 11.72
C VAL A 301 -6.61 -20.80 13.03
N ILE A 302 -5.74 -21.79 13.24
CA ILE A 302 -5.84 -22.73 14.36
C ILE A 302 -5.87 -21.98 15.70
N GLY A 303 -6.92 -22.23 16.49
CA GLY A 303 -7.19 -21.52 17.75
C GLY A 303 -8.41 -20.60 17.68
N PHE A 304 -8.83 -20.17 16.49
CA PHE A 304 -10.16 -19.59 16.29
C PHE A 304 -11.15 -20.70 15.99
N GLU A 305 -12.16 -20.88 16.84
CA GLU A 305 -13.44 -21.38 16.35
C GLU A 305 -13.87 -20.49 15.18
N ARG A 306 -14.49 -21.07 14.14
CA ARG A 306 -15.05 -20.30 13.03
C ARG A 306 -16.04 -19.28 13.60
N SER A 307 -15.56 -18.06 13.79
CA SER A 307 -16.36 -16.95 14.25
C SER A 307 -17.52 -16.79 13.27
N GLY A 308 -18.74 -17.07 13.73
CA GLY A 308 -19.94 -16.84 12.93
C GLY A 308 -20.03 -15.37 12.48
N TYR A 309 -19.41 -14.47 13.25
CA TYR A 309 -19.19 -13.07 12.91
C TYR A 309 -18.36 -12.92 11.63
N ALA A 310 -17.23 -13.63 11.47
CA ALA A 310 -16.40 -13.50 10.27
C ALA A 310 -17.17 -13.93 8.99
N TYR A 311 -17.94 -15.02 9.06
CA TYR A 311 -18.75 -15.48 7.93
C TYR A 311 -20.00 -14.61 7.65
N ILE A 312 -20.47 -13.80 8.59
CA ILE A 312 -21.67 -12.96 8.40
C ILE A 312 -21.30 -11.50 8.08
N THR A 313 -20.25 -10.97 8.73
CA THR A 313 -19.83 -9.57 8.61
C THR A 313 -18.80 -9.36 7.50
N CYS A 314 -17.92 -10.34 7.22
CA CYS A 314 -16.93 -10.22 6.14
C CYS A 314 -17.45 -10.74 4.78
N ALA A 315 -18.50 -11.57 4.76
CA ALA A 315 -18.99 -12.22 3.54
C ALA A 315 -19.57 -11.31 2.43
N PRO A 316 -20.16 -10.12 2.71
CA PRO A 316 -20.50 -9.18 1.64
C PRO A 316 -19.26 -8.67 0.88
N ASN A 317 -18.09 -8.71 1.52
CA ASN A 317 -16.86 -8.06 1.08
C ASN A 317 -15.79 -9.05 0.57
N HIS A 318 -16.17 -10.28 0.18
CA HIS A 318 -15.25 -11.36 -0.18
C HIS A 318 -14.22 -11.03 -1.28
N MET A 319 -14.47 -9.98 -2.05
CA MET A 319 -13.41 -9.11 -2.56
C MET A 319 -13.92 -7.68 -2.35
N LEU A 320 -13.13 -6.80 -1.73
CA LEU A 320 -13.44 -5.37 -1.68
C LEU A 320 -13.70 -4.84 -3.11
N TYR A 321 -12.97 -5.40 -4.08
CA TYR A 321 -13.13 -5.10 -5.50
C TYR A 321 -13.14 -6.38 -6.33
N ARG A 322 -14.21 -6.57 -7.10
CA ARG A 322 -14.37 -7.71 -8.01
C ARG A 322 -13.28 -7.76 -9.09
N ASP A 323 -12.79 -6.58 -9.48
CA ASP A 323 -11.80 -6.36 -10.52
C ASP A 323 -11.16 -4.96 -10.36
N ARG A 324 -10.17 -4.67 -11.21
CA ARG A 324 -9.46 -3.38 -11.22
C ARG A 324 -10.36 -2.18 -11.58
N GLN A 325 -11.47 -2.39 -12.31
CA GLN A 325 -12.38 -1.30 -12.68
C GLN A 325 -13.20 -0.85 -11.46
N ALA A 326 -13.66 -1.79 -10.63
CA ALA A 326 -14.31 -1.47 -9.36
C ALA A 326 -13.38 -0.66 -8.43
N LEU A 327 -12.09 -1.03 -8.32
CA LEU A 327 -11.10 -0.27 -7.55
C LEU A 327 -10.91 1.15 -8.08
N THR A 328 -10.82 1.33 -9.40
CA THR A 328 -10.72 2.65 -10.02
C THR A 328 -11.97 3.49 -9.74
N HIS A 329 -13.16 2.89 -9.82
CA HIS A 329 -14.42 3.57 -9.53
C HIS A 329 -14.49 4.08 -8.09
N ASP A 330 -14.08 3.28 -7.10
CA ASP A 330 -14.18 3.70 -5.71
C ASP A 330 -13.06 4.67 -5.29
N ARG A 331 -11.88 4.59 -5.93
CA ARG A 331 -10.87 5.66 -5.86
C ARG A 331 -11.41 6.98 -6.41
N GLN A 332 -12.11 6.95 -7.54
CA GLN A 332 -12.79 8.13 -8.07
C GLN A 332 -13.90 8.63 -7.12
N ALA A 333 -14.73 7.74 -6.57
CA ALA A 333 -15.78 8.11 -5.63
C ALA A 333 -15.22 8.69 -4.32
N PHE A 334 -14.13 8.13 -3.79
CA PHE A 334 -13.38 8.65 -2.65
C PHE A 334 -12.84 10.06 -2.94
N LEU A 335 -12.19 10.25 -4.10
CA LEU A 335 -11.68 11.55 -4.52
C LEU A 335 -12.79 12.60 -4.65
N THR A 336 -13.92 12.26 -5.25
CA THR A 336 -15.09 13.15 -5.33
C THR A 336 -15.62 13.50 -3.94
N ARG A 337 -15.69 12.54 -3.00
CA ARG A 337 -16.07 12.81 -1.59
C ARG A 337 -15.05 13.72 -0.91
N PHE A 338 -13.75 13.52 -1.15
CA PHE A 338 -12.70 14.35 -0.57
C PHE A 338 -12.72 15.78 -1.13
N ALA A 339 -12.82 15.94 -2.45
CA ALA A 339 -12.97 17.24 -3.11
C ALA A 339 -14.22 18.00 -2.62
N ALA A 340 -15.35 17.30 -2.44
CA ALA A 340 -16.55 17.88 -1.83
C ALA A 340 -16.32 18.35 -0.37
N ARG A 341 -15.56 17.60 0.45
CA ARG A 341 -15.16 18.03 1.80
C ARG A 341 -14.27 19.28 1.76
N VAL A 342 -13.33 19.37 0.82
CA VAL A 342 -12.47 20.55 0.63
C VAL A 342 -13.30 21.76 0.19
N ALA A 343 -14.24 21.58 -0.73
CA ALA A 343 -15.16 22.64 -1.16
C ALA A 343 -16.07 23.13 -0.01
N ALA A 344 -16.56 22.24 0.84
CA ALA A 344 -17.34 22.60 2.03
C ALA A 344 -16.50 23.35 3.08
N ALA A 345 -15.24 22.95 3.30
CA ALA A 345 -14.31 23.67 4.18
C ALA A 345 -14.02 25.08 3.64
N ARG A 346 -13.83 25.22 2.32
CA ARG A 346 -13.70 26.51 1.64
C ARG A 346 -14.92 27.42 1.86
N GLN A 347 -16.12 26.92 1.58
CA GLN A 347 -17.38 27.68 1.78
C GLN A 347 -17.56 28.12 3.24
N THR A 348 -17.15 27.28 4.21
CA THR A 348 -17.20 27.62 5.64
C THR A 348 -16.31 28.83 5.94
N ILE A 349 -15.09 28.88 5.41
CA ILE A 349 -14.16 30.01 5.58
C ILE A 349 -14.61 31.26 4.83
N GLU A 350 -15.13 31.13 3.60
CA GLU A 350 -15.73 32.25 2.88
C GLU A 350 -16.90 32.86 3.67
N GLY A 351 -17.70 32.03 4.35
CA GLY A 351 -18.74 32.46 5.29
C GLY A 351 -18.23 33.14 6.57
N GLU A 352 -17.24 32.55 7.26
CA GLU A 352 -16.59 33.17 8.44
C GLU A 352 -16.00 34.54 8.10
N VAL A 353 -15.42 34.68 6.91
CA VAL A 353 -14.80 35.94 6.48
C VAL A 353 -15.83 36.96 6.00
N ALA A 354 -16.91 36.55 5.33
CA ALA A 354 -18.01 37.46 5.02
C ALA A 354 -18.63 38.06 6.30
N LEU A 355 -18.78 37.25 7.34
CA LEU A 355 -19.19 37.70 8.68
C LEU A 355 -18.15 38.63 9.33
N TYR A 356 -16.86 38.38 9.16
CA TYR A 356 -15.82 39.28 9.67
C TYR A 356 -15.83 40.64 8.94
N VAL A 357 -15.90 40.62 7.61
CA VAL A 357 -15.84 41.82 6.76
C VAL A 357 -17.08 42.70 6.94
N SER A 358 -18.25 42.14 7.26
CA SER A 358 -19.43 42.94 7.62
C SER A 358 -19.28 43.69 8.96
N GLY A 359 -18.30 43.33 9.79
CA GLY A 359 -17.89 44.07 10.98
C GLY A 359 -16.79 45.12 10.73
N LEU A 360 -16.25 45.22 9.52
CA LEU A 360 -15.23 46.21 9.14
C LEU A 360 -15.86 47.55 8.73
N PRO A 361 -15.09 48.66 8.73
CA PRO A 361 -15.62 49.97 8.36
C PRO A 361 -16.20 50.00 6.94
N GLU A 362 -17.46 50.40 6.83
CA GLU A 362 -18.20 50.54 5.56
C GLU A 362 -17.60 51.61 4.63
N ASP A 363 -16.77 52.53 5.15
CA ASP A 363 -16.08 53.56 4.36
C ASP A 363 -14.85 53.05 3.57
N VAL A 364 -14.67 51.72 3.52
CA VAL A 364 -13.57 51.01 2.85
C VAL A 364 -14.13 49.85 2.03
N VAL A 365 -13.76 49.77 0.75
CA VAL A 365 -14.02 48.58 -0.09
C VAL A 365 -13.01 47.50 0.29
N TRP A 366 -13.50 46.37 0.79
CA TRP A 366 -12.68 45.21 1.14
C TRP A 366 -12.77 44.16 0.03
N HIS A 367 -11.65 43.90 -0.63
CA HIS A 367 -11.48 42.79 -1.55
C HIS A 367 -11.16 41.51 -0.75
N ILE A 368 -11.81 40.41 -1.12
CA ILE A 368 -11.59 39.08 -0.53
C ILE A 368 -11.11 38.18 -1.65
N ASP A 369 -9.82 37.91 -1.69
CA ASP A 369 -9.22 36.96 -2.62
C ASP A 369 -9.09 35.58 -1.96
N VAL A 370 -9.43 34.53 -2.69
CA VAL A 370 -9.18 33.14 -2.30
C VAL A 370 -8.20 32.54 -3.30
N GLU A 371 -6.91 32.57 -2.95
CA GLU A 371 -5.83 32.02 -3.77
C GLU A 371 -5.64 30.54 -3.44
N ALA A 372 -5.82 29.66 -4.43
CA ALA A 372 -5.42 28.26 -4.33
C ALA A 372 -3.96 28.13 -4.79
N GLN A 373 -3.07 27.63 -3.93
CA GLN A 373 -1.70 27.33 -4.32
C GLN A 373 -1.24 26.01 -3.68
N ALA A 374 -1.07 24.99 -4.53
CA ALA A 374 -0.57 23.67 -4.15
C ALA A 374 -1.30 23.06 -2.93
N GLY A 375 -2.63 23.01 -2.98
CA GLY A 375 -3.47 22.47 -1.89
C GLY A 375 -3.69 23.37 -0.70
N ARG A 376 -3.01 24.53 -0.64
CA ARG A 376 -3.29 25.55 0.36
C ARG A 376 -4.22 26.60 -0.24
N LEU A 377 -5.43 26.69 0.29
CA LEU A 377 -6.34 27.81 0.03
C LEU A 377 -5.98 28.93 1.00
N GLN A 378 -5.38 30.01 0.51
CA GLN A 378 -5.14 31.22 1.30
C GLN A 378 -6.23 32.23 1.03
N LEU A 379 -6.94 32.63 2.09
CA LEU A 379 -7.83 33.78 2.00
C LEU A 379 -7.05 35.05 2.35
N ARG A 380 -7.15 36.06 1.49
CA ARG A 380 -6.55 37.39 1.66
C ARG A 380 -7.64 38.45 1.65
N VAL A 381 -7.80 39.11 2.81
CA VAL A 381 -8.60 40.34 2.90
C VAL A 381 -7.68 41.54 2.67
N ALA A 382 -7.95 42.31 1.61
CA ALA A 382 -7.19 43.49 1.23
C ALA A 382 -8.12 44.69 1.02
N PRO A 383 -7.78 45.89 1.52
CA PRO A 383 -8.55 47.10 1.21
C PRO A 383 -8.21 47.57 -0.21
N GLU A 384 -9.21 47.67 -1.09
CA GLU A 384 -9.04 48.22 -2.43
C GLU A 384 -9.30 49.73 -2.42
N CYS A 385 -8.43 50.51 -3.07
CA CYS A 385 -8.57 51.96 -3.16
C CYS A 385 -8.10 52.49 -4.52
N ARG A 386 -9.04 53.04 -5.30
CA ARG A 386 -8.78 53.82 -6.51
C ARG A 386 -9.66 55.08 -6.56
N HIS A 387 -9.23 56.18 -5.93
CA HIS A 387 -9.18 57.53 -6.52
C HIS A 387 -8.70 58.63 -5.52
N PRO A 388 -8.33 59.84 -5.97
CA PRO A 388 -7.25 60.60 -5.32
C PRO A 388 -7.67 61.50 -4.16
N GLY A 389 -6.70 61.79 -3.26
CA GLY A 389 -6.70 63.08 -2.55
C GLY A 389 -5.83 63.26 -1.30
N GLY A 390 -5.40 62.20 -0.59
CA GLY A 390 -4.53 62.34 0.60
C GLY A 390 -5.17 61.94 1.96
N PRO A 391 -4.43 61.97 3.08
CA PRO A 391 -4.22 60.74 3.84
C PRO A 391 -4.87 60.62 5.24
N THR A 392 -5.44 59.46 5.51
CA THR A 392 -5.67 58.94 6.88
C THR A 392 -4.93 57.61 7.07
N ARG A 393 -4.35 57.37 8.25
CA ARG A 393 -3.75 56.08 8.63
C ARG A 393 -4.60 55.41 9.72
N ARG A 394 -5.09 54.21 9.46
CA ARG A 394 -5.72 53.31 10.44
C ARG A 394 -4.99 51.97 10.42
N HIS A 395 -4.90 51.29 11.55
CA HIS A 395 -4.50 49.89 11.58
C HIS A 395 -5.76 49.07 11.83
N VAL A 396 -5.96 48.06 10.99
CA VAL A 396 -7.09 47.13 11.07
C VAL A 396 -6.50 45.74 11.18
N MET A 397 -6.89 44.98 12.21
CA MET A 397 -6.62 43.54 12.21
C MET A 397 -7.54 42.92 11.16
N VAL A 398 -7.01 42.03 10.33
CA VAL A 398 -7.80 41.19 9.42
C VAL A 398 -7.44 39.73 9.65
N PRO A 399 -8.39 38.80 9.56
CA PRO A 399 -8.08 37.38 9.60
C PRO A 399 -7.25 37.03 8.37
N ALA A 400 -6.26 36.18 8.57
CA ALA A 400 -5.62 35.41 7.53
C ALA A 400 -5.94 33.94 7.84
N MET A 401 -6.87 33.37 7.06
CA MET A 401 -7.29 31.99 7.17
C MET A 401 -6.66 31.18 6.03
N ALA A 402 -6.24 29.96 6.33
CA ALA A 402 -5.83 29.00 5.32
C ALA A 402 -6.51 27.65 5.54
N VAL A 403 -7.01 27.05 4.46
CA VAL A 403 -7.21 25.59 4.41
C VAL A 403 -5.92 24.99 3.88
N ASP A 404 -5.43 23.94 4.53
CA ASP A 404 -4.42 23.06 3.96
C ASP A 404 -5.07 21.68 3.75
N ALA A 405 -5.34 21.35 2.49
CA ALA A 405 -6.01 20.12 2.08
C ALA A 405 -5.01 19.20 1.39
N ARG A 406 -4.62 18.11 2.08
CA ARG A 406 -3.57 17.20 1.62
C ARG A 406 -4.05 15.76 1.54
N VAL A 407 -3.74 15.14 0.41
CA VAL A 407 -3.47 13.70 0.35
C VAL A 407 -2.02 13.52 0.81
N ARG A 408 -1.84 12.93 1.99
CA ARG A 408 -0.54 12.71 2.60
C ARG A 408 0.17 11.51 1.95
N ALA A 409 1.49 11.53 2.08
CA ALA A 409 2.37 10.51 1.52
C ALA A 409 2.12 9.08 2.05
N ASP A 410 1.54 8.96 3.24
CA ASP A 410 1.13 7.71 3.89
C ASP A 410 -0.33 7.33 3.59
N SER A 411 -0.91 7.94 2.54
CA SER A 411 -2.29 7.77 2.06
C SER A 411 -3.42 8.23 2.99
N ARG A 412 -3.11 8.91 4.10
CA ARG A 412 -4.09 9.67 4.88
C ARG A 412 -4.61 10.87 4.08
N THR A 413 -5.86 11.26 4.31
CA THR A 413 -6.39 12.56 3.88
C THR A 413 -6.53 13.50 5.06
N GLU A 414 -6.00 14.72 4.94
CA GLU A 414 -6.04 15.74 5.96
C GLU A 414 -6.64 17.04 5.40
N ILE A 415 -7.51 17.66 6.18
CA ILE A 415 -8.01 19.02 5.94
C ILE A 415 -7.76 19.79 7.24
N ALA A 416 -6.66 20.55 7.27
CA ALA A 416 -6.36 21.44 8.38
C ALA A 416 -6.90 22.84 8.08
N ILE A 417 -7.45 23.51 9.10
CA ILE A 417 -7.86 24.91 9.03
C ILE A 417 -6.98 25.72 9.98
N GLU A 418 -6.09 26.52 9.41
CA GLU A 418 -5.25 27.45 10.16
C GLU A 418 -5.94 28.81 10.23
N ARG A 419 -6.20 29.31 11.45
CA ARG A 419 -6.68 30.68 11.67
C ARG A 419 -5.54 31.51 12.26
N THR A 420 -5.21 32.63 11.62
CA THR A 420 -4.25 33.61 12.10
C THR A 420 -4.82 35.03 11.96
N GLU A 421 -4.27 36.00 12.69
CA GLU A 421 -4.61 37.41 12.51
C GLU A 421 -3.41 38.19 11.97
N ARG A 422 -3.64 39.08 11.01
CA ARG A 422 -2.61 39.98 10.48
C ARG A 422 -3.03 41.44 10.67
N ARG A 423 -2.14 42.23 11.27
CA ARG A 423 -2.30 43.69 11.33
C ARG A 423 -2.05 44.30 9.96
N VAL A 424 -3.09 44.77 9.28
CA VAL A 424 -2.97 45.54 8.04
C VAL A 424 -2.96 47.03 8.38
N SER A 425 -1.90 47.71 7.93
CA SER A 425 -1.77 49.16 8.08
C SER A 425 -2.41 49.83 6.87
N VAL A 426 -3.65 50.29 7.03
CA VAL A 426 -4.36 50.99 5.96
C VAL A 426 -4.03 52.48 6.02
N SER A 427 -2.97 52.83 5.29
CA SER A 427 -2.58 54.21 5.02
C SER A 427 -3.21 54.70 3.72
N HIS A 428 -3.62 55.96 3.68
CA HIS A 428 -4.17 56.66 2.52
C HIS A 428 -5.62 56.29 2.13
N LEU A 429 -6.40 55.71 3.05
CA LEU A 429 -7.86 55.65 2.91
C LEU A 429 -8.44 57.06 2.83
N ARG A 430 -9.26 57.31 1.81
CA ARG A 430 -10.25 58.39 1.77
C ARG A 430 -11.64 57.77 1.67
N ARG A 431 -12.62 58.45 2.28
CA ARG A 431 -14.03 58.04 2.32
C ARG A 431 -14.52 57.54 0.96
N CYS A 432 -14.82 56.25 0.89
CA CYS A 432 -15.73 55.71 -0.11
C CYS A 432 -17.15 56.25 0.15
N ARG A 433 -18.03 56.09 -0.84
CA ARG A 433 -19.43 56.55 -0.80
C ARG A 433 -20.35 55.44 -1.28
#